data_AF-A0A661UKT2-F1
#
_entry.id   AF-A0A661UKT2-F1
#
_cell.length_a   1.000
_cell.length_b   1.000
_cell.length_c   1.000
_cell.angle_alpha   90.00
_cell.angle_beta   90.00
_cell.angle_gamma   90.00
#
_symmetry.space_group_name_H-M   'P 1'
#
loop_
_entity.id
_entity.type
_entity.pdbx_description
1 polymer ?
#
loop_
_entity_poly.entity_id
_entity_poly.type
_entity_poly.pdbx_seq_one_letter_code
_entity_poly.pdbx_strand_id
1 'polypeptide(L)'
;MVHFFNILGIWLGALFTFAIFSFLYKDNPFYKIAEQIFVGLSAGYWFVYTIYFILIPNLFTPLTSDFGANWIKLIPAALGVMMLLRLIPSIDWISRFPVALIIGTTSGIYFLRYL
;
A
#
# COMPACT_ATOMS: atom_id res chain seq x y z
N MET A 1 4.15 -30.62 13.18
CA MET A 1 4.41 -29.54 12.19
C MET A 1 4.42 -28.15 12.81
N VAL A 2 3.46 -27.76 13.66
CA VAL A 2 3.39 -26.41 14.26
C VAL A 2 4.66 -26.03 15.04
N HIS A 3 5.25 -26.97 15.77
CA HIS A 3 6.46 -26.72 16.57
C HIS A 3 7.70 -26.33 15.73
N PHE A 4 7.81 -26.85 14.51
CA PHE A 4 8.90 -26.52 13.59
C PHE A 4 8.76 -25.09 13.05
N PHE A 5 7.54 -24.69 12.65
CA PHE A 5 7.27 -23.32 12.21
C PHE A 5 7.52 -22.28 13.31
N ASN A 6 7.18 -22.60 14.56
CA ASN A 6 7.48 -21.71 15.69
C ASN A 6 8.99 -21.53 15.88
N ILE A 7 9.75 -22.62 15.89
CA ILE A 7 11.21 -22.56 16.04
C ILE A 7 11.84 -21.78 14.87
N LEU A 8 11.43 -22.08 13.64
CA LEU A 8 11.89 -21.33 12.46
C LEU A 8 11.58 -19.84 12.56
N GLY A 9 10.36 -19.47 12.95
CA GLY A 9 9.96 -18.07 13.09
C GLY A 9 10.79 -17.32 14.13
N ILE A 10 11.10 -17.95 15.26
CA ILE A 10 11.96 -17.37 16.31
C ILE A 10 13.38 -17.13 15.78
N TRP A 11 13.97 -18.10 15.07
CA TRP A 11 15.30 -17.95 14.48
C TRP A 11 15.35 -16.90 13.37
N LEU A 12 14.32 -16.86 12.51
CA LEU A 12 14.16 -15.81 11.49
C LEU A 12 14.05 -14.42 12.12
N GLY A 13 13.23 -14.27 13.16
CA GLY A 13 13.07 -13.02 13.89
C GLY A 13 14.36 -12.55 14.54
N ALA A 14 15.11 -13.47 15.18
CA ALA A 14 16.42 -13.17 15.76
C ALA A 14 17.42 -12.72 14.68
N LEU A 15 17.48 -13.42 13.54
CA LEU A 15 18.38 -13.07 12.43
C LEU A 15 18.05 -11.69 11.87
N PHE A 16 16.78 -11.39 11.59
CA PHE A 16 16.38 -10.06 11.10
C PHE A 16 16.65 -8.95 12.11
N THR A 17 16.50 -9.22 13.41
CA THR A 17 16.85 -8.26 14.46
C THR A 17 18.34 -7.92 14.41
N PHE A 18 19.22 -8.94 14.33
CA PHE A 18 20.65 -8.71 14.14
C PHE A 18 20.98 -8.02 12.81
N ALA A 19 20.29 -8.37 11.72
CA ALA A 19 20.49 -7.75 10.41
C ALA A 19 20.15 -6.26 10.42
N ILE A 20 19.11 -5.85 11.15
CA ILE A 20 18.76 -4.42 11.33
C ILE A 20 19.80 -3.73 12.22
N PHE A 21 20.23 -4.35 13.32
CA PHE A 21 21.29 -3.78 14.17
C PHE A 21 22.64 -3.66 13.46
N SER A 22 22.90 -4.46 12.42
CA SER A 22 24.10 -4.32 11.58
C SER A 22 24.20 -2.95 10.90
N PHE A 23 23.13 -2.16 10.83
CA PHE A 23 23.17 -0.76 10.41
C PHE A 23 24.19 0.06 11.22
N LEU A 24 24.29 -0.20 12.53
CA LEU A 24 25.16 0.57 13.44
C LEU A 24 26.65 0.41 13.12
N TYR A 25 27.02 -0.64 12.39
CA TYR A 25 28.40 -0.99 12.07
C TYR A 25 28.83 -0.58 10.65
N LYS A 26 28.02 0.25 9.95
CA LYS A 26 28.12 0.69 8.53
C LYS A 26 27.20 -0.10 7.60
N ASP A 27 26.75 0.55 6.50
CA ASP A 27 25.84 0.01 5.48
C ASP A 27 26.31 -1.35 4.90
N ASN A 28 25.94 -2.44 5.55
CA ASN A 28 26.28 -3.81 5.18
C ASN A 28 25.19 -4.37 4.23
N PRO A 29 25.54 -5.15 3.18
CA PRO A 29 24.57 -5.89 2.37
C PRO A 29 23.43 -6.58 3.16
N PHE A 30 23.72 -7.13 4.34
CA PHE A 30 22.71 -7.77 5.19
C PHE A 30 21.61 -6.80 5.66
N TYR A 31 21.99 -5.57 6.02
CA TYR A 31 21.03 -4.53 6.42
C TYR A 31 20.14 -4.14 5.23
N LYS A 32 20.73 -3.88 4.06
CA LYS A 32 19.97 -3.49 2.85
C LYS A 32 18.96 -4.55 2.42
N ILE A 33 19.31 -5.82 2.54
CA ILE A 33 18.39 -6.93 2.26
C ILE A 33 17.23 -6.93 3.26
N ALA A 34 17.53 -6.82 4.56
CA ALA A 34 16.49 -6.77 5.59
C ALA A 34 15.54 -5.57 5.38
N GLU A 35 16.10 -4.40 5.08
CA GLU A 35 15.34 -3.18 4.79
C GLU A 35 14.42 -3.35 3.57
N GLN A 36 14.94 -3.85 2.44
CA GLN A 36 14.15 -4.07 1.23
C GLN A 36 13.03 -5.11 1.45
N ILE A 37 13.31 -6.18 2.20
CA ILE A 37 12.29 -7.17 2.57
C ILE A 37 11.19 -6.52 3.41
N PHE A 38 11.55 -5.70 4.41
CA PHE A 38 10.58 -5.06 5.30
C PHE A 38 9.70 -4.04 4.57
N VAL A 39 10.32 -3.20 3.73
CA VAL A 39 9.61 -2.22 2.89
C VAL A 39 8.73 -2.94 1.87
N GLY A 40 9.22 -4.00 1.24
CA GLY A 40 8.46 -4.83 0.31
C GLY A 40 7.24 -5.51 0.95
N LEU A 41 7.41 -6.09 2.14
CA LEU A 41 6.30 -6.68 2.93
C LEU A 41 5.25 -5.63 3.28
N SER A 42 5.69 -4.45 3.73
CA SER A 42 4.80 -3.36 4.09
C SER A 42 3.99 -2.88 2.87
N ALA A 43 4.66 -2.67 1.74
CA ALA A 43 4.00 -2.28 0.48
C ALA A 43 3.04 -3.36 -0.03
N GLY A 44 3.44 -4.63 0.03
CA GLY A 44 2.61 -5.77 -0.38
C GLY A 44 1.36 -5.93 0.46
N TYR A 45 1.48 -5.82 1.80
CA TYR A 45 0.32 -5.84 2.69
C TYR A 45 -0.65 -4.70 2.35
N TRP A 46 -0.13 -3.48 2.15
CA TRP A 46 -0.96 -2.32 1.83
C TRP A 46 -1.69 -2.47 0.49
N PHE A 47 -1.04 -3.08 -0.50
CA PHE A 47 -1.64 -3.38 -1.79
C PHE A 47 -2.81 -4.36 -1.67
N VAL A 48 -2.60 -5.49 -0.97
CA VAL A 48 -3.66 -6.49 -0.73
C VAL A 48 -4.80 -5.86 0.08
N TYR A 49 -4.48 -5.11 1.13
CA TYR A 49 -5.46 -4.41 1.95
C TYR A 49 -6.35 -3.49 1.08
N THR A 50 -5.74 -2.72 0.19
CA THR A 50 -6.46 -1.82 -0.71
C THR A 50 -7.43 -2.59 -1.62
N ILE A 51 -7.03 -3.73 -2.18
CA ILE A 51 -7.91 -4.53 -3.04
C ILE A 51 -9.13 -5.04 -2.26
N TYR A 52 -8.90 -5.70 -1.13
CA TYR A 52 -9.96 -6.41 -0.41
C TYR A 52 -10.85 -5.51 0.43
N PHE A 53 -10.27 -4.53 1.12
CA PHE A 53 -11.02 -3.69 2.06
C PHE A 53 -11.51 -2.38 1.44
N ILE A 54 -10.90 -1.94 0.34
CA ILE A 54 -11.27 -0.67 -0.30
C ILE A 54 -11.92 -0.92 -1.65
N LEU A 55 -11.22 -1.59 -2.58
CA LEU A 55 -11.62 -1.68 -3.97
C LEU A 55 -12.85 -2.57 -4.18
N ILE A 56 -12.85 -3.78 -3.61
CA ILE A 56 -13.99 -4.71 -3.72
C ILE A 56 -15.29 -4.09 -3.17
N PRO A 57 -15.37 -3.67 -1.89
CA PRO A 57 -16.63 -3.21 -1.32
C PRO A 57 -17.08 -1.83 -1.84
N ASN A 58 -16.15 -0.92 -2.16
CA ASN A 58 -16.53 0.45 -2.56
C ASN A 58 -16.70 0.62 -4.08
N LEU A 59 -16.10 -0.26 -4.89
CA LEU A 59 -16.13 -0.16 -6.34
C LEU A 59 -16.83 -1.36 -6.98
N PHE A 60 -16.30 -2.57 -6.82
CA PHE A 60 -16.80 -3.73 -7.56
C PHE A 60 -18.18 -4.20 -7.10
N THR A 61 -18.42 -4.28 -5.79
CA THR A 61 -19.73 -4.68 -5.23
C THR A 61 -20.86 -3.75 -5.68
N PRO A 62 -20.77 -2.42 -5.55
CA PRO A 62 -21.86 -1.53 -5.96
C PRO A 62 -22.03 -1.40 -7.47
N LEU A 63 -20.95 -1.56 -8.26
CA LEU A 63 -21.06 -1.58 -9.72
C LEU A 63 -21.78 -2.84 -10.21
N THR A 64 -21.56 -3.99 -9.57
CA THR A 64 -22.18 -5.26 -9.98
C THR A 64 -23.62 -5.41 -9.49
N SER A 65 -23.99 -4.80 -8.36
CA SER A 65 -25.35 -4.90 -7.80
C SER A 65 -26.36 -3.92 -8.40
N ASP A 66 -25.97 -2.66 -8.66
CA ASP A 66 -26.88 -1.61 -9.13
C ASP A 66 -26.20 -0.62 -10.09
N PHE A 67 -26.11 -1.02 -11.36
CA PHE A 67 -25.43 -0.24 -12.40
C PHE A 67 -26.10 1.11 -12.68
N GLY A 68 -27.44 1.18 -12.60
CA GLY A 68 -28.21 2.38 -12.94
C GLY A 68 -28.13 3.51 -11.92
N ALA A 69 -27.98 3.20 -10.63
CA ALA A 69 -27.90 4.21 -9.56
C ALA A 69 -26.45 4.64 -9.25
N ASN A 70 -25.46 3.81 -9.57
CA ASN A 70 -24.08 3.97 -9.10
C ASN A 70 -23.07 4.35 -10.19
N TRP A 71 -23.50 4.77 -11.38
CA TRP A 71 -22.63 5.17 -12.50
C TRP A 71 -21.59 6.24 -12.13
N ILE A 72 -21.89 7.10 -11.14
CA ILE A 72 -20.95 8.10 -10.61
C ILE A 72 -19.64 7.46 -10.09
N LYS A 73 -19.68 6.21 -9.64
CA LYS A 73 -18.52 5.45 -9.14
C LYS A 73 -17.52 5.05 -10.24
N LEU A 74 -17.87 5.27 -11.51
CA LEU A 74 -16.93 5.12 -12.62
C LEU A 74 -15.80 6.17 -12.56
N ILE A 75 -16.06 7.34 -11.97
CA ILE A 75 -15.04 8.40 -11.79
C ILE A 75 -13.92 7.92 -10.84
N PRO A 76 -14.21 7.44 -9.62
CA PRO A 76 -13.18 6.86 -8.76
C PRO A 76 -12.58 5.57 -9.35
N ALA A 77 -13.29 4.80 -10.17
CA ALA A 77 -12.69 3.68 -10.92
C ALA A 77 -11.60 4.18 -11.87
N ALA A 78 -11.90 5.20 -12.68
CA ALA A 78 -10.95 5.80 -13.61
C ALA A 78 -9.74 6.39 -12.87
N LEU A 79 -9.96 7.11 -11.77
CA LEU A 79 -8.88 7.63 -10.92
C LEU A 79 -8.05 6.51 -10.29
N GLY A 80 -8.66 5.41 -9.88
CA GLY A 80 -7.97 4.23 -9.35
C GLY A 80 -7.09 3.56 -10.40
N VAL A 81 -7.57 3.42 -11.65
CA VAL A 81 -6.76 2.92 -12.77
C VAL A 81 -5.60 3.87 -13.09
N MET A 82 -5.82 5.18 -13.03
CA MET A 82 -4.75 6.17 -13.20
C MET A 82 -3.65 6.02 -12.13
N MET A 83 -3.99 5.64 -10.89
CA MET A 83 -2.99 5.35 -9.85
C MET A 83 -2.17 4.08 -10.12
N LEU A 84 -2.71 3.09 -10.83
CA LEU A 84 -1.96 1.88 -11.22
C LEU A 84 -0.88 2.20 -12.27
N LEU A 85 -1.05 3.25 -13.07
CA LEU A 85 -0.05 3.69 -14.04
C LEU A 85 1.24 4.20 -13.37
N ARG A 86 1.20 4.46 -12.06
CA ARG A 86 2.38 4.80 -11.24
C ARG A 86 3.46 3.71 -11.23
N LEU A 87 3.09 2.45 -11.47
CA LEU A 87 4.08 1.37 -11.57
C LEU A 87 4.95 1.48 -12.83
N ILE A 88 4.53 2.28 -13.82
CA ILE A 88 5.26 2.49 -15.08
C ILE A 88 5.92 3.88 -15.02
N PRO A 89 7.26 3.97 -14.84
CA PRO A 89 7.94 5.26 -14.65
C PRO A 89 7.77 6.22 -15.84
N SER A 90 7.47 5.72 -17.04
CA SER A 90 7.23 6.53 -18.24
C SER A 90 5.86 7.24 -18.26
N ILE A 91 4.86 6.76 -17.50
CA ILE A 91 3.47 7.26 -17.52
C ILE A 91 3.05 7.81 -16.13
N ASP A 92 4.00 7.88 -15.19
CA ASP A 92 3.77 8.34 -13.81
C ASP A 92 3.04 9.70 -13.71
N TRP A 93 3.21 10.60 -14.70
CA TRP A 93 2.54 11.90 -14.74
C TRP A 93 1.01 11.80 -14.60
N ILE A 94 0.40 10.76 -15.15
CA ILE A 94 -1.06 10.58 -15.10
C ILE A 94 -1.56 10.35 -13.65
N SER A 95 -0.71 9.81 -12.79
CA SER A 95 -1.00 9.61 -11.36
C SER A 95 -1.07 10.92 -10.56
N ARG A 96 -0.61 12.04 -11.11
CA ARG A 96 -0.64 13.35 -10.44
C ARG A 96 -2.07 13.87 -10.23
N PHE A 97 -3.01 13.53 -11.11
CA PHE A 97 -4.41 13.95 -10.99
C PHE A 97 -5.12 13.32 -9.76
N PRO A 98 -5.08 11.99 -9.54
CA PRO A 98 -5.57 11.38 -8.31
C PRO A 98 -4.88 11.94 -7.05
N VAL A 99 -3.57 12.13 -7.09
CA VAL A 99 -2.80 12.61 -5.93
C VAL A 99 -3.20 14.04 -5.54
N ALA A 100 -3.42 14.93 -6.51
CA ALA A 100 -3.90 16.29 -6.24
C ALA A 100 -5.28 16.28 -5.57
N LEU A 101 -6.18 15.37 -5.99
CA LEU A 101 -7.50 15.23 -5.40
C LEU A 101 -7.42 14.70 -3.96
N ILE A 102 -6.54 13.74 -3.68
CA ILE A 102 -6.30 13.23 -2.32
C ILE A 102 -5.76 14.36 -1.43
N ILE A 103 -4.75 15.10 -1.88
CA ILE A 103 -4.15 16.19 -1.08
C ILE A 103 -5.17 17.31 -0.82
N GLY A 104 -5.98 17.67 -1.81
CA GLY A 104 -7.03 18.68 -1.66
C GLY A 104 -8.10 18.25 -0.65
N THR A 105 -8.57 17.01 -0.75
CA THR A 105 -9.58 16.47 0.19
C THR A 105 -9.03 16.32 1.60
N THR A 106 -7.82 15.78 1.77
CA THR A 106 -7.19 15.70 3.09
C THR A 106 -6.99 17.08 3.70
N SER A 107 -6.48 18.04 2.93
CA SER A 107 -6.23 19.40 3.44
C SER A 107 -7.53 20.09 3.87
N GLY A 108 -8.62 19.90 3.12
CA GLY A 108 -9.94 20.43 3.51
C GLY A 108 -10.47 19.81 4.81
N ILE A 109 -10.33 18.49 4.97
CA ILE A 109 -10.73 17.80 6.21
C ILE A 109 -9.88 18.27 7.40
N TYR A 110 -8.56 18.41 7.22
CA TYR A 110 -7.69 18.92 8.28
C TYR A 110 -8.02 20.36 8.65
N PHE A 111 -8.32 21.23 7.68
CA PHE A 111 -8.73 22.60 7.96
C PHE A 111 -9.99 22.66 8.82
N LEU A 112 -11.01 21.84 8.51
CA LEU A 112 -12.23 21.73 9.31
C LEU A 112 -11.99 21.16 10.71
N ARG A 113 -10.96 20.32 10.88
CA ARG A 113 -10.65 19.68 12.17
C ARG A 113 -9.96 20.61 13.16
N TYR A 114 -9.26 21.64 12.69
CA TYR A 114 -8.49 22.57 13.51
C TYR A 114 -9.15 23.95 13.69
N LEU A 115 -10.35 24.14 13.12
CA LEU A 115 -11.27 25.25 13.40
C LEU A 115 -12.14 24.91 14.62
#